data_AF-A0A2P6TYQ7-F1
#
_entry.id   AF-A0A2P6TYQ7-F1
#
_cell.length_a   1.000
_cell.length_b   1.000
_cell.length_c   1.000
_cell.angle_alpha   90.00
_cell.angle_beta   90.00
_cell.angle_gamma   90.00
#
_symmetry.space_group_name_H-M   'P 1'
#
loop_
_entity.id
_entity.type
_entity.pdbx_description
1 polymer ?
#
loop_
_entity_poly.entity_id
_entity_poly.type
_entity_poly.pdbx_seq_one_letter_code
_entity_poly.pdbx_strand_id
1 'polypeptide(L)'
;MGATTSRPEPPAHRSLNCRVPTMVEFANDTGLTVQTVWLGYRGDERVYFTLAPGAIVRQPTFTAHPWRFQAPDAPGSLCVVADQAIFYPPPKAQPDAAPPQARIVLAGSLPWSPSTHAAFPDAFRREAAVLLCCHHRLQRTANHGTAAAGTATAAVHQAQEPQQLGRGLQDWLLRLPHLSCGARSRPGTPRASAAAGEAVPAATPSRPHLGDLPQELLLLVLAAAAPTIPLMIKPPVPHAVQPGDLPEEEAAQLFRSSAGEADGAGKGAVAAAQE
;
A
#
# COMPACT_ATOMS: atom_id res chain seq x y z
N MET A 1 -35.89 -8.72 -5.84
CA MET A 1 -35.04 -7.84 -6.67
C MET A 1 -34.26 -6.96 -5.71
N GLY A 2 -33.01 -7.34 -5.40
CA GLY A 2 -32.20 -6.64 -4.40
C GLY A 2 -31.47 -5.46 -5.03
N ALA A 3 -31.77 -4.25 -4.56
CA ALA A 3 -31.01 -3.06 -4.91
C ALA A 3 -29.60 -3.16 -4.30
N THR A 4 -28.59 -3.27 -5.15
CA THR A 4 -27.20 -3.02 -4.77
C THR A 4 -27.07 -1.55 -4.43
N THR A 5 -27.13 -1.20 -3.15
CA THR A 5 -26.81 0.13 -2.65
C THR A 5 -25.34 0.39 -2.93
N SER A 6 -25.03 1.05 -4.04
CA SER A 6 -23.69 1.55 -4.32
C SER A 6 -23.30 2.51 -3.20
N ARG A 7 -22.21 2.18 -2.49
CA ARG A 7 -21.58 3.07 -1.52
C ARG A 7 -21.40 4.44 -2.18
N PRO A 8 -21.84 5.55 -1.56
CA PRO A 8 -21.64 6.88 -2.13
C PRO A 8 -20.15 7.05 -2.39
N GLU A 9 -19.80 7.27 -3.66
CA GLU A 9 -18.44 7.52 -4.07
C GLU A 9 -17.95 8.79 -3.33
N PRO A 10 -16.76 8.78 -2.71
CA PRO A 10 -16.25 9.98 -2.06
C PRO A 10 -16.27 11.15 -3.06
N PRO A 11 -16.58 12.39 -2.61
CA PRO A 11 -16.72 13.52 -3.51
C PRO A 11 -15.43 13.67 -4.33
N ALA A 12 -15.56 13.56 -5.65
CA ALA A 12 -14.44 13.67 -6.56
C ALA A 12 -13.77 15.05 -6.39
N HIS A 13 -12.45 15.04 -6.24
CA HIS A 13 -11.65 16.26 -6.18
C HIS A 13 -11.81 17.04 -7.49
N ARG A 14 -12.02 18.36 -7.39
CA ARG A 14 -12.17 19.26 -8.54
C ARG A 14 -11.66 20.64 -8.21
N SER A 15 -11.26 21.39 -9.23
CA SER A 15 -10.95 22.81 -9.07
C SER A 15 -12.14 23.62 -8.60
N LEU A 16 -11.87 24.61 -7.75
CA LEU A 16 -12.77 25.72 -7.45
C LEU A 16 -12.28 26.98 -8.14
N ASN A 17 -13.18 27.89 -8.50
CA ASN A 17 -12.85 29.15 -9.19
C ASN A 17 -12.28 30.20 -8.23
N CYS A 18 -11.20 29.83 -7.54
CA CYS A 18 -10.48 30.63 -6.56
C CYS A 18 -9.76 31.81 -7.21
N ARG A 19 -9.81 32.97 -6.56
CA ARG A 19 -9.13 34.20 -7.02
C ARG A 19 -7.78 34.43 -6.36
N VAL A 20 -7.25 33.45 -5.64
CA VAL A 20 -5.95 33.54 -4.96
C VAL A 20 -4.89 32.88 -5.86
N PRO A 21 -4.19 33.66 -6.72
CA PRO A 21 -3.10 33.13 -7.52
C PRO A 21 -1.92 32.76 -6.60
N THR A 22 -1.20 31.72 -6.99
CA THR A 22 0.03 31.29 -6.32
C THR A 22 1.00 30.74 -7.37
N MET A 23 2.26 30.59 -6.97
CA MET A 23 3.31 29.98 -7.78
C MET A 23 3.81 28.76 -7.02
N VAL A 24 3.83 27.59 -7.66
CA VAL A 24 4.34 26.36 -7.06
C VAL A 24 5.57 25.90 -7.81
N GLU A 25 6.58 25.43 -7.09
CA GLU A 25 7.72 24.74 -7.67
C GLU A 25 7.52 23.22 -7.53
N PHE A 26 7.16 22.55 -8.62
CA PHE A 26 7.00 21.10 -8.66
C PHE A 26 8.36 20.46 -8.89
N ALA A 27 8.83 19.67 -7.93
CA ALA A 27 10.09 18.95 -8.01
C ALA A 27 9.82 17.45 -8.08
N ASN A 28 10.33 16.77 -9.11
CA ASN A 28 10.23 15.33 -9.23
C ASN A 28 11.41 14.65 -8.53
N ASP A 29 11.21 14.26 -7.28
CA ASP A 29 12.21 13.53 -6.49
C ASP A 29 12.07 12.01 -6.64
N THR A 30 11.28 11.56 -7.62
CA THR A 30 11.21 10.14 -7.97
C THR A 30 12.33 9.78 -8.95
N GLY A 31 12.61 8.47 -9.06
CA GLY A 31 13.46 7.94 -10.13
C GLY A 31 12.72 7.73 -11.46
N LEU A 32 11.48 8.21 -11.60
CA LEU A 32 10.58 7.93 -12.71
C LEU A 32 10.15 9.22 -13.42
N THR A 33 9.69 9.10 -14.66
CA THR A 33 8.99 10.20 -15.32
C THR A 33 7.64 10.41 -14.64
N VAL A 34 7.29 11.65 -14.31
CA VAL A 34 6.03 11.99 -13.64
C VAL A 34 5.21 12.94 -14.50
N GLN A 35 3.98 12.56 -14.81
CA GLN A 35 2.96 13.46 -15.35
C GLN A 35 2.28 14.21 -14.21
N THR A 36 2.32 15.54 -14.27
CA THR A 36 1.58 16.42 -13.38
C THR A 36 0.22 16.73 -14.00
N VAL A 37 -0.84 16.34 -13.30
CA VAL A 37 -2.22 16.38 -13.79
C VAL A 37 -3.04 17.32 -12.93
N TRP A 38 -3.69 18.25 -13.61
CA TRP A 38 -4.64 19.16 -12.99
C TRP A 38 -6.04 18.54 -13.01
N LEU A 39 -6.77 18.69 -11.89
CA LEU A 39 -8.18 18.32 -11.82
C LEU A 39 -9.06 19.53 -12.14
N GLY A 40 -9.70 19.50 -13.31
CA GLY A 40 -10.55 20.56 -13.81
C GLY A 40 -11.76 20.86 -12.93
N TYR A 41 -12.55 21.86 -13.31
CA TYR A 41 -13.73 22.30 -12.55
C TYR A 41 -14.85 21.24 -12.49
N ARG A 42 -14.85 20.28 -13.43
CA ARG A 42 -15.78 19.14 -13.42
C ARG A 42 -15.17 17.88 -12.81
N GLY A 43 -13.94 17.98 -12.28
CA GLY A 43 -13.15 16.83 -11.84
C GLY A 43 -12.47 16.07 -12.98
N ASP A 44 -12.53 16.59 -14.21
CA ASP A 44 -11.85 16.02 -15.37
C ASP A 44 -10.33 16.16 -15.26
N GLU A 45 -9.62 15.09 -15.57
CA GLU A 45 -8.17 15.05 -15.44
C GLU A 45 -7.50 15.59 -16.71
N ARG A 46 -6.61 16.57 -16.54
CA ARG A 46 -5.86 17.17 -17.64
C ARG A 46 -4.37 17.12 -17.35
N VAL A 47 -3.63 16.33 -18.13
CA VAL A 47 -2.16 16.34 -18.08
C VAL A 47 -1.68 17.73 -18.48
N TYR A 48 -0.94 18.37 -17.59
CA TYR A 48 -0.52 19.75 -17.78
C TYR A 48 0.93 19.84 -18.25
N PHE A 49 1.85 19.12 -17.58
CA PHE A 49 3.21 18.90 -18.05
C PHE A 49 3.77 17.57 -17.52
N THR A 50 4.95 17.19 -18.02
CA THR A 50 5.69 16.01 -17.59
C THR A 50 7.05 16.41 -17.05
N LEU A 51 7.46 15.82 -15.93
CA LEU A 51 8.75 16.01 -15.29
C LEU A 51 9.62 14.77 -15.47
N ALA A 52 10.83 14.97 -15.98
CA ALA A 52 11.88 13.94 -15.91
C ALA A 52 12.32 13.72 -14.44
N PRO A 53 12.96 12.59 -14.11
CA PRO A 53 13.57 12.38 -12.79
C PRO A 53 14.49 13.54 -12.40
N GLY A 54 14.34 14.08 -11.20
CA GLY A 54 15.11 15.21 -10.69
C GLY A 54 14.74 16.58 -11.28
N ALA A 55 13.82 16.65 -12.25
CA ALA A 55 13.43 17.91 -12.86
C ALA A 55 12.56 18.77 -11.94
N ILE A 56 12.68 20.09 -12.09
CA ILE A 56 11.93 21.09 -11.33
C ILE A 56 11.25 22.05 -12.30
N VAL A 57 9.96 22.33 -12.10
CA VAL A 57 9.19 23.29 -12.89
C VAL A 57 8.42 24.24 -11.98
N ARG A 58 8.50 25.53 -12.29
CA ARG A 58 7.67 26.57 -11.65
C ARG A 58 6.39 26.76 -12.43
N GLN A 59 5.26 26.64 -11.73
CA GLN A 59 3.94 26.69 -12.32
C GLN A 59 3.04 27.72 -11.61
N PRO A 60 2.61 28.77 -12.32
CA PRO A 60 1.52 29.62 -11.87
C PRO A 60 0.22 28.81 -11.76
N THR A 61 -0.50 28.94 -10.65
CA THR A 61 -1.76 28.23 -10.40
C THR A 61 -2.60 28.98 -9.37
N PHE A 62 -3.66 28.36 -8.86
CA PHE A 62 -4.53 28.91 -7.80
C PHE A 62 -4.59 27.94 -6.62
N THR A 63 -4.81 28.48 -5.42
CA THR A 63 -4.77 27.69 -4.18
C THR A 63 -5.81 26.58 -4.10
N ALA A 64 -6.94 26.75 -4.81
CA ALA A 64 -8.01 25.76 -4.85
C ALA A 64 -7.95 24.83 -6.07
N HIS A 65 -6.83 24.79 -6.79
CA HIS A 65 -6.63 23.88 -7.92
C HIS A 65 -5.96 22.58 -7.43
N PRO A 66 -6.63 21.43 -7.46
CA PRO A 66 -6.03 20.17 -7.05
C PRO A 66 -5.10 19.65 -8.16
N TRP A 67 -3.97 19.11 -7.72
CA TRP A 67 -2.99 18.46 -8.58
C TRP A 67 -2.80 17.01 -8.15
N ARG A 68 -2.68 16.10 -9.12
CA ARG A 68 -2.28 14.71 -8.90
C ARG A 68 -1.08 14.38 -9.76
N PHE A 69 -0.37 13.33 -9.40
CA PHE A 69 0.88 12.94 -10.03
C PHE A 69 0.81 11.48 -10.46
N GLN A 70 1.22 11.19 -11.69
CA GLN A 70 1.20 9.83 -12.23
C GLN A 70 2.56 9.47 -12.79
N ALA A 71 3.02 8.26 -12.49
CA ALA A 71 4.19 7.67 -13.15
C ALA A 71 3.71 6.68 -14.23
N PRO A 72 3.61 7.07 -15.51
CA PRO A 72 3.13 6.17 -16.57
C PRO A 72 4.02 4.94 -16.75
N ASP A 73 5.32 5.06 -16.43
CA ASP A 73 6.31 3.99 -16.54
C ASP A 73 6.19 2.93 -15.43
N ALA A 74 5.46 3.24 -14.35
CA ALA A 74 5.24 2.36 -13.21
C ALA A 74 3.75 2.33 -12.82
N PRO A 75 2.90 1.69 -13.64
CA PRO A 75 1.47 1.62 -13.37
C PRO A 75 1.21 0.96 -11.99
N GLY A 76 0.41 1.63 -11.16
CA GLY A 76 0.11 1.21 -9.79
C GLY A 76 0.99 1.85 -8.72
N SER A 77 2.09 2.51 -9.09
CA SER A 77 2.82 3.38 -8.16
C SER A 77 2.04 4.65 -7.87
N LEU A 78 1.87 4.99 -6.59
CA LEU A 78 1.24 6.22 -6.16
C LEU A 78 2.32 7.29 -5.94
N CYS A 79 2.22 8.41 -6.64
CA CYS A 79 3.05 9.59 -6.38
C CYS A 79 2.30 10.53 -5.43
N VAL A 80 3.01 11.05 -4.43
CA VAL A 80 2.45 11.90 -3.37
C VAL A 80 3.30 13.13 -3.14
N VAL A 81 2.70 14.16 -2.56
CA VAL A 81 3.39 15.33 -2.01
C VAL A 81 3.02 15.43 -0.54
N ALA A 82 4.01 15.38 0.35
CA ALA A 82 3.78 15.36 1.81
C ALA A 82 2.73 14.30 2.24
N ASP A 83 2.88 13.08 1.72
CA ASP A 83 1.98 11.92 1.92
C ASP A 83 0.54 12.10 1.41
N GLN A 84 0.27 13.13 0.61
CA GLN A 84 -1.03 13.40 -0.01
C GLN A 84 -1.02 13.00 -1.49
N ALA A 85 -1.99 12.19 -1.90
CA ALA A 85 -2.19 11.83 -3.31
C ALA A 85 -2.67 13.02 -4.16
N ILE A 86 -3.40 13.95 -3.53
CA ILE A 86 -3.86 15.19 -4.15
C ILE A 86 -3.20 16.36 -3.43
N PHE A 87 -2.51 17.20 -4.19
CA PHE A 87 -1.86 18.39 -3.70
C PHE A 87 -2.72 19.63 -3.97
N TYR A 88 -2.97 20.41 -2.92
CA TYR A 88 -3.55 21.74 -3.03
C TYR A 88 -2.45 22.79 -2.77
N PRO A 89 -2.19 23.69 -3.73
CA PRO A 89 -1.21 24.75 -3.56
C PRO A 89 -1.54 25.64 -2.36
N PRO A 90 -0.61 25.86 -1.41
CA PRO A 90 -0.84 26.83 -0.36
C PRO A 90 -0.81 28.26 -0.94
N PRO A 91 -1.47 29.23 -0.28
CA PRO A 91 -1.30 30.64 -0.61
C PRO A 91 0.16 31.04 -0.41
N LYS A 92 0.62 32.01 -1.21
CA LYS A 92 1.96 32.57 -1.05
C LYS A 92 2.03 33.27 0.31
N ALA A 93 2.96 32.84 1.17
CA ALA A 93 3.07 33.37 2.54
C ALA A 93 3.38 34.89 2.57
N GLN A 94 4.24 35.35 1.66
CA GLN A 94 4.59 36.76 1.46
C GLN A 94 4.87 37.05 -0.03
N PRO A 95 4.70 38.29 -0.51
CA PRO A 95 4.94 38.65 -1.91
C PRO A 95 6.33 38.32 -2.42
N ASP A 96 7.35 38.38 -1.57
CA ASP A 96 8.75 38.12 -1.93
C ASP A 96 9.26 36.74 -1.49
N ALA A 97 8.42 35.95 -0.81
CA ALA A 97 8.81 34.60 -0.41
C ALA A 97 9.04 33.71 -1.64
N ALA A 98 9.97 32.76 -1.48
CA ALA A 98 10.16 31.68 -2.44
C ALA A 98 8.83 30.92 -2.65
N PRO A 99 8.58 30.41 -3.87
CA PRO A 99 7.38 29.63 -4.12
C PRO A 99 7.37 28.37 -3.24
N PRO A 100 6.22 27.95 -2.69
CA PRO A 100 6.10 26.65 -2.05
C PRO A 100 6.55 25.53 -3.00
N GLN A 101 7.34 24.60 -2.47
CA GLN A 101 7.86 23.48 -3.23
C GLN A 101 6.98 22.24 -3.03
N ALA A 102 6.44 21.71 -4.12
CA ALA A 102 5.72 20.45 -4.18
C ALA A 102 6.70 19.34 -4.57
N ARG A 103 7.33 18.72 -3.56
CA ARG A 103 8.26 17.60 -3.74
C ARG A 103 7.49 16.32 -3.96
N ILE A 104 7.53 15.82 -5.19
CA ILE A 104 6.81 14.63 -5.62
C ILE A 104 7.68 13.41 -5.34
N VAL A 105 7.17 12.50 -4.53
CA VAL A 105 7.84 11.26 -4.15
C VAL A 105 6.94 10.06 -4.41
N LEU A 106 7.52 8.86 -4.46
CA LEU A 106 6.74 7.62 -4.41
C LEU A 106 6.20 7.44 -3.00
N ALA A 107 4.91 7.13 -2.87
CA ALA A 107 4.30 6.80 -1.59
C ALA A 107 5.05 5.63 -0.96
N GLY A 108 5.37 5.75 0.33
CA GLY A 108 5.94 4.64 1.08
C GLY A 108 4.99 3.45 1.07
N SER A 109 5.51 2.22 1.11
CA SER A 109 4.70 1.03 1.37
C SER A 109 4.49 0.90 2.87
N LEU A 110 3.25 0.77 3.33
CA LEU A 110 2.97 0.34 4.70
C LEU A 110 3.28 -1.16 4.81
N PRO A 111 4.33 -1.58 5.54
CA PRO A 111 4.58 -2.99 5.73
C PRO A 111 3.45 -3.62 6.55
N TRP A 112 3.08 -4.83 6.18
CA TRP A 112 2.09 -5.56 6.96
C TRP A 112 2.66 -6.05 8.28
N SER A 113 1.90 -5.87 9.34
CA SER A 113 2.11 -6.43 10.65
C SER A 113 0.74 -6.63 11.33
N PRO A 114 0.67 -7.35 12.46
CA PRO A 114 -0.55 -7.42 13.25
C PRO A 114 -1.09 -6.04 13.67
N SER A 115 -0.22 -5.07 13.94
CA SER A 115 -0.64 -3.71 14.33
C SER A 115 -1.11 -2.86 13.15
N THR A 116 -0.61 -3.09 11.94
CA THR A 116 -1.03 -2.38 10.72
C THR A 116 -2.15 -3.10 9.97
N HIS A 117 -2.51 -4.31 10.36
CA HIS A 117 -3.50 -5.16 9.68
C HIS A 117 -4.83 -4.47 9.38
N ALA A 118 -5.31 -3.60 10.29
CA ALA A 118 -6.54 -2.84 10.12
C ALA A 118 -6.50 -1.80 8.98
N ALA A 119 -5.31 -1.46 8.46
CA ALA A 119 -5.17 -0.60 7.28
C ALA A 119 -5.33 -1.38 5.96
N PHE A 120 -5.34 -2.72 5.99
CA PHE A 120 -5.32 -3.55 4.78
C PHE A 120 -6.72 -3.83 4.21
N PRO A 121 -6.85 -4.08 2.88
CA PRO A 121 -8.12 -4.37 2.23
C PRO A 121 -8.90 -5.49 2.90
N ASP A 122 -10.22 -5.34 2.96
CA ASP A 122 -11.12 -6.32 3.58
C ASP A 122 -10.93 -7.74 3.07
N ALA A 123 -10.69 -7.91 1.76
CA ALA A 123 -10.44 -9.22 1.16
C ALA A 123 -9.23 -9.90 1.80
N PHE A 124 -8.09 -9.21 1.83
CA PHE A 124 -6.86 -9.72 2.46
C PHE A 124 -7.06 -9.98 3.96
N ARG A 125 -7.74 -9.08 4.68
CA ARG A 125 -8.01 -9.27 6.11
C ARG A 125 -8.81 -10.54 6.39
N ARG A 126 -9.85 -10.81 5.59
CA ARG A 126 -10.65 -12.03 5.71
C ARG A 126 -9.83 -13.29 5.42
N GLU A 127 -9.02 -13.28 4.36
CA GLU A 127 -8.16 -14.41 4.01
C GLU A 127 -7.13 -14.71 5.09
N ALA A 128 -6.47 -13.68 5.62
CA ALA A 128 -5.54 -13.82 6.74
C ALA A 128 -6.21 -14.39 7.99
N ALA A 129 -7.43 -13.93 8.32
CA ALA A 129 -8.20 -14.46 9.43
C ALA A 129 -8.55 -15.95 9.25
N VAL A 130 -8.99 -16.34 8.05
CA VAL A 130 -9.28 -17.75 7.73
C VAL A 130 -8.03 -18.61 7.90
N LEU A 131 -6.88 -18.17 7.38
CA LEU A 131 -5.62 -18.90 7.49
C LEU A 131 -5.22 -19.11 8.97
N LEU A 132 -5.28 -18.04 9.78
CA LEU A 132 -4.95 -18.09 11.21
C LEU A 132 -5.93 -18.99 11.98
N CYS A 133 -7.23 -18.92 11.69
CA CYS A 133 -8.23 -19.80 12.31
C CYS A 133 -8.03 -21.27 11.93
N CYS A 134 -7.69 -21.57 10.66
CA CYS A 134 -7.38 -22.93 10.21
C CYS A 134 -6.15 -23.49 10.92
N HIS A 135 -5.09 -22.70 11.02
CA HIS A 135 -3.86 -23.06 11.75
C HIS A 135 -4.16 -23.37 13.22
N HIS A 136 -4.87 -22.47 13.93
CA HIS A 136 -5.20 -22.66 15.33
C HIS A 136 -6.07 -23.91 15.56
N ARG A 137 -7.03 -24.19 14.66
CA ARG A 137 -7.86 -25.40 14.73
C ARG A 137 -7.02 -26.67 14.60
N LEU A 138 -6.08 -26.70 13.65
CA LEU A 138 -5.19 -27.84 13.42
C LEU A 138 -4.25 -28.09 14.61
N GLN A 139 -3.69 -27.02 15.20
CA GLN A 139 -2.86 -27.13 16.40
C GLN A 139 -3.61 -27.75 17.58
N ARG A 140 -4.86 -27.33 17.80
CA ARG A 140 -5.68 -27.91 18.88
C ARG A 140 -5.97 -29.39 18.64
N THR A 141 -6.28 -29.78 17.41
CA THR A 141 -6.52 -31.20 17.10
C THR A 141 -5.28 -32.05 17.31
N ALA A 142 -4.09 -31.55 16.96
CA ALA A 142 -2.83 -32.25 17.18
C ALA A 142 -2.57 -32.46 18.68
N ASN A 143 -2.72 -31.40 19.49
CA ASN A 143 -2.48 -31.48 20.94
C ASN A 143 -3.49 -32.38 21.68
N HIS A 144 -4.75 -32.41 21.22
CA HIS A 144 -5.76 -33.30 21.81
C HIS A 144 -5.55 -34.77 21.44
N GLY A 145 -4.93 -35.07 20.28
CA GLY A 145 -4.58 -36.44 19.89
C GLY A 145 -3.47 -37.07 20.75
N THR A 146 -2.52 -36.26 21.22
CA THR A 146 -1.40 -36.73 22.06
C THR A 146 -1.76 -36.84 23.54
N ALA A 147 -2.71 -36.04 24.04
CA ALA A 147 -3.09 -36.02 25.45
C ALA A 147 -3.86 -37.28 25.91
N ALA A 148 -4.37 -38.11 25.00
CA ALA A 148 -5.05 -39.36 25.35
C ALA A 148 -4.10 -40.49 25.80
N ALA A 149 -2.77 -40.30 25.76
CA ALA A 149 -1.77 -41.32 26.08
C ALA A 149 -0.80 -40.96 27.24
N GLY A 150 -0.92 -39.78 27.87
CA GLY A 150 0.03 -39.34 28.89
C GLY A 150 -0.60 -38.48 29.98
N THR A 151 -0.43 -38.93 31.23
CA THR A 151 -0.83 -38.27 32.46
C THR A 151 -0.36 -36.82 32.51
N ALA A 152 -1.30 -35.91 32.82
CA ALA A 152 -1.14 -34.47 32.74
C ALA A 152 -0.16 -33.89 33.78
N THR A 153 0.82 -33.12 33.31
CA THR A 153 1.46 -32.04 34.08
C THR A 153 1.24 -30.72 33.34
N ALA A 154 0.49 -29.84 33.97
CA ALA A 154 0.11 -28.53 33.43
C ALA A 154 1.30 -27.56 33.50
N ALA A 155 1.82 -27.14 32.35
CA ALA A 155 2.74 -26.02 32.25
C ALA A 155 1.97 -24.77 31.76
N VAL A 156 1.94 -23.76 32.60
CA VAL A 156 1.38 -22.43 32.34
C VAL A 156 2.29 -21.71 31.33
N HIS A 157 1.77 -21.40 30.14
CA HIS A 157 2.47 -20.54 29.17
C HIS A 157 2.19 -19.06 29.47
N GLN A 158 3.23 -18.39 29.97
CA GLN A 158 3.32 -16.94 30.14
C GLN A 158 3.65 -16.30 28.80
N ALA A 159 3.05 -15.14 28.50
CA ALA A 159 3.27 -14.38 27.28
C ALA A 159 4.77 -14.07 27.06
N GLN A 160 5.32 -14.50 25.92
CA GLN A 160 6.74 -14.41 25.60
C GLN A 160 7.11 -13.08 24.92
N GLU A 161 8.28 -12.56 25.33
CA GLU A 161 8.95 -11.37 24.79
C GLU A 161 9.47 -11.53 23.33
N PRO A 162 9.67 -10.42 22.60
CA PRO A 162 10.06 -10.41 21.18
C PRO A 162 11.41 -11.08 20.87
N GLN A 163 12.30 -11.26 21.85
CA GLN A 163 13.57 -11.99 21.64
C GLN A 163 13.38 -13.52 21.52
N GLN A 164 12.25 -14.08 21.95
CA GLN A 164 11.98 -15.52 21.81
C GLN A 164 11.38 -15.91 20.45
N LEU A 165 10.79 -14.95 19.72
CA LEU A 165 10.24 -15.19 18.37
C LEU A 165 11.28 -15.78 17.38
N GLY A 166 12.57 -15.47 17.56
CA GLY A 166 13.62 -15.94 16.68
C GLY A 166 13.99 -17.42 16.85
N ARG A 167 13.87 -17.98 18.07
CA ARG A 167 14.36 -19.35 18.35
C ARG A 167 13.44 -20.44 17.80
N GLY A 168 12.13 -20.27 17.92
CA GLY A 168 11.15 -21.25 17.40
C GLY A 168 11.24 -21.40 15.87
N LEU A 169 11.45 -20.29 15.17
CA LEU A 169 11.66 -20.28 13.72
C LEU A 169 12.99 -20.96 13.35
N GLN A 170 14.09 -20.67 14.03
CA GLN A 170 15.40 -21.29 13.77
C GLN A 170 15.38 -22.80 14.00
N ASP A 171 14.80 -23.27 15.10
CA ASP A 171 14.67 -24.69 15.42
C ASP A 171 13.80 -25.43 14.38
N TRP A 172 12.75 -24.78 13.89
CA TRP A 172 11.92 -25.35 12.83
C TRP A 172 12.64 -25.37 11.47
N LEU A 173 13.37 -24.30 11.11
CA LEU A 173 14.18 -24.25 9.88
C LEU A 173 15.27 -25.35 9.87
N LEU A 174 15.88 -25.65 11.02
CA LEU A 174 16.83 -26.75 11.17
C LEU A 174 16.18 -28.14 10.97
N ARG A 175 14.85 -28.24 11.13
CA ARG A 175 14.06 -29.46 10.87
C ARG A 175 13.58 -29.58 9.41
N LEU A 176 14.02 -28.70 8.50
CA LEU A 176 13.73 -28.77 7.06
C LEU A 176 14.85 -29.40 6.18
N PRO A 177 15.54 -30.50 6.52
CA PRO A 177 16.65 -30.98 5.69
C PRO A 177 16.24 -31.53 4.29
N HIS A 178 15.00 -31.34 3.82
CA HIS A 178 14.48 -32.00 2.60
C HIS A 178 13.66 -31.13 1.64
N LEU A 179 13.59 -29.81 1.81
CA LEU A 179 12.94 -28.91 0.83
C LEU A 179 13.89 -28.40 -0.26
N SER A 180 15.10 -28.95 -0.34
CA SER A 180 15.96 -28.81 -1.51
C SER A 180 15.27 -29.52 -2.69
N CYS A 181 14.76 -28.70 -3.60
CA CYS A 181 14.19 -29.06 -4.88
C CYS A 181 15.00 -30.21 -5.52
N GLY A 182 14.42 -31.40 -5.53
CA GLY A 182 14.96 -32.55 -6.24
C GLY A 182 14.91 -32.30 -7.74
N ALA A 183 15.96 -31.67 -8.27
CA ALA A 183 16.29 -31.76 -9.68
C ALA A 183 16.51 -33.25 -9.98
N ARG A 184 15.53 -33.85 -10.65
CA ARG A 184 15.55 -35.26 -11.03
C ARG A 184 16.65 -35.52 -12.05
N SER A 185 17.86 -35.81 -11.57
CA SER A 185 18.84 -36.56 -12.34
C SER A 185 18.45 -38.03 -12.30
N ARG A 186 17.91 -38.53 -13.41
CA ARG A 186 17.69 -39.96 -13.67
C ARG A 186 19.01 -40.73 -13.58
N PRO A 187 19.16 -41.77 -12.73
CA PRO A 187 20.21 -42.76 -12.92
C PRO A 187 19.62 -44.07 -13.44
N GLY A 188 20.38 -44.70 -14.34
CA GLY A 188 20.05 -45.95 -14.99
C GLY A 188 19.87 -47.13 -14.03
N THR A 189 19.10 -48.10 -14.53
CA THR A 189 18.86 -49.44 -13.97
C THR A 189 20.13 -50.20 -13.61
N PRO A 190 20.17 -50.85 -12.43
CA PRO A 190 20.90 -52.09 -12.26
C PRO A 190 19.98 -53.28 -11.99
N ARG A 191 20.51 -54.45 -12.34
CA ARG A 191 19.89 -55.77 -12.39
C ARG A 191 20.12 -56.52 -11.07
N ALA A 192 19.12 -57.35 -10.74
CA ALA A 192 18.94 -58.22 -9.56
C ALA A 192 20.17 -58.90 -8.92
N SER A 193 20.12 -59.05 -7.59
CA SER A 193 20.23 -60.38 -6.93
C SER A 193 19.82 -60.31 -5.45
N ALA A 194 19.21 -61.40 -4.99
CA ALA A 194 18.51 -61.60 -3.73
C ALA A 194 19.43 -61.77 -2.50
N ALA A 195 18.95 -61.30 -1.34
CA ALA A 195 19.07 -61.96 -0.05
C ALA A 195 18.03 -61.36 0.91
N ALA A 196 17.11 -62.20 1.38
CA ALA A 196 16.01 -61.83 2.25
C ALA A 196 16.52 -61.55 3.68
N GLY A 197 16.35 -60.30 4.11
CA GLY A 197 16.30 -59.90 5.51
C GLY A 197 15.10 -58.98 5.65
N GLU A 198 14.10 -59.40 6.40
CA GLU A 198 12.82 -58.70 6.58
C GLU A 198 13.08 -57.44 7.44
N ALA A 199 13.55 -56.37 6.79
CA ALA A 199 13.73 -55.07 7.42
C ALA A 199 12.36 -54.44 7.63
N VAL A 200 11.99 -54.25 8.90
CA VAL A 200 10.81 -53.47 9.31
C VAL A 200 10.85 -52.13 8.55
N PRO A 201 9.83 -51.77 7.77
CA PRO A 201 9.85 -50.54 6.99
C PRO A 201 9.96 -49.37 7.97
N ALA A 202 11.08 -48.65 7.90
CA ALA A 202 11.29 -47.43 8.67
C ALA A 202 10.11 -46.50 8.40
N ALA A 203 9.42 -46.09 9.47
CA ALA A 203 8.24 -45.25 9.39
C ALA A 203 8.55 -44.00 8.54
N THR A 204 7.86 -43.87 7.41
CA THR A 204 7.99 -42.70 6.55
C THR A 204 7.73 -41.44 7.37
N PRO A 205 8.64 -40.45 7.37
CA PRO A 205 8.40 -39.22 8.10
C PRO A 205 7.11 -38.58 7.60
N SER A 206 6.20 -38.31 8.52
CA SER A 206 4.94 -37.61 8.23
C SER A 206 5.25 -36.25 7.62
N ARG A 207 4.52 -35.89 6.56
CA ARG A 207 4.67 -34.58 5.93
C ARG A 207 4.27 -33.50 6.94
N PRO A 208 5.03 -32.39 7.04
CA PRO A 208 4.66 -31.28 7.91
C PRO A 208 3.29 -30.71 7.47
N HIS A 209 2.36 -30.61 8.41
CA HIS A 209 1.05 -30.03 8.20
C HIS A 209 1.05 -28.54 8.54
N LEU A 210 0.06 -27.80 8.05
CA LEU A 210 -0.10 -26.37 8.34
C LEU A 210 -0.13 -26.08 9.86
N GLY A 211 -0.75 -26.96 10.66
CA GLY A 211 -0.79 -26.81 12.12
C GLY A 211 0.59 -26.92 12.79
N ASP A 212 1.54 -27.59 12.16
CA ASP A 212 2.89 -27.79 12.71
C ASP A 212 3.79 -26.56 12.48
N LEU A 213 3.33 -25.56 11.71
CA LEU A 213 4.10 -24.36 11.45
C LEU A 213 4.13 -23.45 12.69
N PRO A 214 5.32 -22.89 13.05
CA PRO A 214 5.42 -21.83 14.04
C PRO A 214 4.55 -20.63 13.65
N GLN A 215 3.95 -19.97 14.63
CA GLN A 215 3.08 -18.82 14.41
C GLN A 215 3.83 -17.68 13.70
N GLU A 216 5.11 -17.51 14.00
CA GLU A 216 5.99 -16.49 13.44
C GLU A 216 6.18 -16.68 11.93
N LEU A 217 6.36 -17.92 11.48
CA LEU A 217 6.46 -18.23 10.07
C LEU A 217 5.15 -17.90 9.35
N LEU A 218 4.01 -18.17 9.98
CA LEU A 218 2.71 -17.83 9.42
C LEU A 218 2.53 -16.31 9.27
N LEU A 219 2.98 -15.53 10.26
CA LEU A 219 3.00 -14.07 10.17
C LEU A 219 3.94 -13.57 9.08
N LEU A 220 5.10 -14.20 8.88
CA LEU A 220 6.00 -13.88 7.77
C LEU A 220 5.39 -14.19 6.41
N VAL A 221 4.69 -15.32 6.28
CA VAL A 221 3.96 -15.67 5.06
C VAL A 221 2.87 -14.65 4.78
N LEU A 222 2.10 -14.24 5.80
CA LEU A 222 1.09 -13.19 5.67
C LEU A 222 1.72 -11.85 5.30
N ALA A 223 2.86 -11.49 5.91
CA ALA A 223 3.59 -10.27 5.58
C ALA A 223 4.07 -10.25 4.12
N ALA A 224 4.59 -11.38 3.64
CA ALA A 224 5.06 -11.54 2.26
C ALA A 224 3.92 -11.58 1.24
N ALA A 225 2.75 -12.11 1.62
CA ALA A 225 1.56 -12.16 0.79
C ALA A 225 0.72 -10.88 0.86
N ALA A 226 1.05 -9.96 1.78
CA ALA A 226 0.27 -8.76 1.99
C ALA A 226 0.35 -7.84 0.77
N PRO A 227 -0.79 -7.28 0.30
CA PRO A 227 -0.76 -6.32 -0.79
C PRO A 227 0.02 -5.09 -0.36
N THR A 228 0.81 -4.51 -1.26
CA THR A 228 1.47 -3.22 -1.03
C THR A 228 0.40 -2.14 -0.91
N ILE A 229 0.34 -1.49 0.25
CA ILE A 229 -0.56 -0.37 0.46
C ILE A 229 0.27 0.89 0.55
N PRO A 230 0.01 1.89 -0.30
CA PRO A 230 0.65 3.18 -0.13
C PRO A 230 0.26 3.74 1.24
N LEU A 231 1.25 4.09 2.05
CA LEU A 231 1.06 4.79 3.31
C LEU A 231 0.51 6.18 2.98
N MET A 232 -0.81 6.28 2.98
CA MET A 232 -1.50 7.56 2.90
C MET A 232 -1.80 8.01 4.31
N ILE A 233 -1.03 8.96 4.82
CA ILE A 233 -1.45 9.73 5.99
C ILE A 233 -2.54 10.66 5.47
N LYS A 234 -3.81 10.26 5.65
CA LYS A 234 -4.96 11.05 5.21
C LYS A 234 -4.78 12.49 5.71
N PRO A 235 -4.55 13.47 4.83
CA PRO A 235 -4.45 14.84 5.28
C PRO A 235 -5.83 15.30 5.77
N PRO A 236 -5.88 16.17 6.79
CA PRO A 236 -7.09 16.89 7.16
C PRO A 236 -7.38 17.93 6.08
N VAL A 237 -7.76 17.52 4.88
CA VAL A 237 -8.31 18.46 3.90
C VAL A 237 -9.81 18.55 4.17
N PRO A 238 -10.36 19.75 4.45
CA PRO A 238 -11.78 19.93 4.62
C PRO A 238 -12.45 19.75 3.25
N HIS A 239 -12.85 18.51 2.95
CA HIS A 239 -13.58 18.13 1.74
C HIS A 239 -15.02 18.67 1.67
N ALA A 240 -15.43 19.49 2.64
CA ALA A 240 -16.82 19.87 2.84
C ALA A 240 -17.03 21.39 2.94
N VAL A 241 -16.12 22.20 2.39
CA VAL A 241 -16.41 23.63 2.26
C VAL A 241 -17.17 23.82 0.95
N GLN A 242 -18.49 23.73 0.99
CA GLN A 242 -19.31 24.25 -0.11
C GLN A 242 -19.19 25.77 -0.11
N PRO A 243 -19.37 26.44 -1.27
CA PRO A 243 -19.46 27.90 -1.31
C PRO A 243 -20.48 28.49 -0.32
N GLY A 244 -21.53 27.73 0.03
CA GLY A 244 -22.53 28.11 1.02
C GLY A 244 -22.15 27.86 2.49
N ASP A 245 -21.06 27.13 2.75
CA ASP A 245 -20.54 26.88 4.09
C ASP A 245 -19.50 27.94 4.51
N LEU A 246 -19.11 28.81 3.57
CA LEU A 246 -18.22 29.95 3.81
C LEU A 246 -19.03 31.21 4.09
N PRO A 247 -18.54 32.10 4.97
CA PRO A 247 -19.06 33.46 5.09
C PRO A 247 -19.10 34.13 3.71
N GLU A 248 -20.15 34.91 3.44
CA GLU A 248 -20.40 35.55 2.13
C GLU A 248 -19.18 36.35 1.62
N GLU A 249 -18.41 36.94 2.53
CA GLU A 249 -17.20 37.70 2.21
C GLU A 249 -16.05 36.79 1.73
N GLU A 250 -15.84 35.63 2.35
CA GLU A 250 -14.84 34.65 1.93
C GLU A 250 -15.28 33.96 0.63
N ALA A 251 -16.58 33.65 0.48
CA ALA A 251 -17.14 33.11 -0.74
C ALA A 251 -17.00 34.10 -1.92
N ALA A 252 -17.25 35.40 -1.70
CA ALA A 252 -17.07 36.44 -2.71
C ALA A 252 -15.61 36.61 -3.13
N GLN A 253 -14.67 36.44 -2.19
CA GLN A 253 -13.23 36.44 -2.47
C GLN A 253 -12.78 35.17 -3.21
N LEU A 254 -13.43 34.03 -2.97
CA LEU A 254 -13.02 32.71 -3.46
C LEU A 254 -13.76 32.21 -4.72
N PHE A 255 -14.85 32.84 -5.18
CA PHE A 255 -15.60 32.36 -6.36
C PHE A 255 -15.94 33.49 -7.34
N ARG A 256 -15.86 33.29 -8.67
CA ARG A 256 -16.55 34.16 -9.65
C ARG A 256 -18.01 33.77 -9.76
N SER A 257 -18.88 34.76 -9.89
CA SER A 257 -20.26 34.55 -10.35
C SER A 257 -20.20 33.89 -11.73
N SER A 258 -20.80 32.71 -11.87
CA SER A 258 -20.71 31.81 -13.04
C SER A 258 -21.37 32.35 -14.33
N ALA A 259 -21.70 33.63 -14.39
CA ALA A 259 -22.32 34.25 -15.55
C ALA A 259 -21.26 34.62 -16.61
N GLY A 260 -20.77 33.62 -17.36
CA GLY A 260 -20.38 33.87 -18.76
C GLY A 260 -18.91 33.79 -19.18
N GLU A 261 -18.08 32.89 -18.63
CA GLU A 261 -16.69 32.74 -19.13
C GLU A 261 -16.37 31.32 -19.59
N ALA A 262 -16.19 31.19 -20.91
CA ALA A 262 -15.76 29.98 -21.58
C ALA A 262 -14.26 29.70 -21.32
N ASP A 263 -13.94 28.41 -21.20
CA ASP A 263 -12.63 27.77 -21.01
C ASP A 263 -11.44 28.57 -21.62
N GLY A 264 -10.85 29.44 -20.80
CA GLY A 264 -9.61 30.17 -21.08
C GLY A 264 -8.44 29.62 -20.28
N ALA A 265 -8.17 28.32 -20.38
CA ALA A 265 -6.93 27.74 -19.85
C ALA A 265 -5.75 28.24 -20.71
N GLY A 266 -5.12 29.33 -20.25
CA GLY A 266 -3.97 29.94 -20.91
C GLY A 266 -2.85 28.91 -21.14
N LYS A 267 -2.54 28.67 -22.42
CA LYS A 267 -1.28 28.07 -22.88
C LYS A 267 -0.12 29.01 -22.52
N GLY A 268 0.38 28.91 -21.31
CA GLY A 268 1.68 29.46 -20.91
C GLY A 268 2.71 28.34 -20.85
N ALA A 269 3.11 27.80 -22.00
CA ALA A 269 4.25 26.88 -22.06
C ALA A 269 5.52 27.68 -21.75
N VAL A 270 6.12 27.44 -20.59
CA VAL A 270 7.44 28.01 -20.25
C VAL A 270 8.48 27.16 -20.96
N ALA A 271 9.20 27.80 -21.89
CA ALA A 271 10.35 27.22 -22.57
C ALA A 271 11.43 26.84 -21.53
N ALA A 272 11.90 25.60 -21.60
CA ALA A 272 13.09 25.17 -20.90
C ALA A 272 14.29 25.93 -21.47
N ALA A 273 14.89 26.80 -20.67
CA ALA A 273 16.22 27.32 -20.93
C ALA A 273 17.24 26.26 -20.53
N GLN A 274 17.94 25.70 -21.53
CA GLN A 274 19.24 25.06 -21.34
C GLN A 274 20.28 26.18 -21.25
N GLU A 275 21.03 26.20 -20.16
CA GLU A 275 22.44 26.62 -20.11
C GLU A 275 23.24 25.56 -19.36
#